data_AF-A0ABD1RPQ5-F1
#
_entry.id   AF-A0ABD1RPQ5-F1
#
_cell.length_a   1.000
_cell.length_b   1.000
_cell.length_c   1.000
_cell.angle_alpha   90.00
_cell.angle_beta   90.00
_cell.angle_gamma   90.00
#
_symmetry.space_group_name_H-M   'P 1'
#
loop_
_entity.id
_entity.type
_entity.pdbx_description
1 polymer ?
#
loop_
_entity_poly.entity_id
_entity_poly.type
_entity_poly.pdbx_seq_one_letter_code
_entity_poly.pdbx_strand_id
1 'polypeptide(L)'
;MHYSKEEGNQYVLGYNILRVDADLTRKRLVSPSSCNFTHVWLRTINVESVFYILKLGLKGVSDIDCVDLENEHVTSVNVPQNFFSEWSNVHPVNWDGKLALAGIEKGRLRVWVLENYKKRKWVKSKIVIPLTFMKDYPTMLSQNMVPYAAKDNRICWFHVDGESRDAFYLDIESKKIEFRTCSIILEIHLG
;
A
#
# COMPACT_ATOMS: atom_id res chain seq x y z
N MET A 1 -10.53 3.79 -13.33
CA MET A 1 -11.54 4.41 -12.42
C MET A 1 -12.54 5.17 -13.29
N HIS A 2 -13.84 5.04 -13.07
CA HIS A 2 -14.85 5.74 -13.87
C HIS A 2 -15.89 6.41 -12.97
N TYR A 3 -16.34 7.59 -13.40
CA TYR A 3 -17.42 8.34 -12.77
C TYR A 3 -18.72 8.08 -13.52
N SER A 4 -19.83 7.93 -12.78
CA SER A 4 -21.16 8.11 -13.35
C SER A 4 -21.92 9.11 -12.50
N LYS A 5 -22.69 9.97 -13.16
CA LYS A 5 -23.67 10.81 -12.51
C LYS A 5 -24.89 9.96 -12.23
N GLU A 6 -25.24 9.76 -10.96
CA GLU A 6 -26.60 9.32 -10.61
C GLU A 6 -27.48 10.56 -10.34
N GLU A 7 -28.80 10.39 -10.41
CA GLU A 7 -29.76 11.47 -10.21
C GLU A 7 -29.51 12.16 -8.86
N GLY A 8 -29.21 13.46 -8.92
CA GLY A 8 -28.90 14.29 -7.74
C GLY A 8 -27.42 14.48 -7.45
N ASN A 9 -26.68 15.20 -8.32
CA ASN A 9 -25.37 15.84 -8.10
C ASN A 9 -24.24 15.11 -7.31
N GLN A 10 -24.37 13.83 -6.98
CA GLN A 10 -23.33 13.03 -6.33
C GLN A 10 -22.61 12.18 -7.37
N TYR A 11 -21.29 12.36 -7.44
CA TYR A 11 -20.42 11.48 -8.21
C TYR A 11 -20.19 10.20 -7.41
N VAL A 12 -20.63 9.07 -7.95
CA VAL A 12 -20.42 7.76 -7.32
C VAL A 12 -19.13 7.16 -7.86
N LEU A 13 -18.12 7.02 -6.98
CA LEU A 13 -16.87 6.35 -7.31
C LEU A 13 -17.15 4.86 -7.55
N GLY A 14 -16.55 4.29 -8.60
CA GLY A 14 -16.62 2.86 -8.83
C GLY A 14 -15.39 2.27 -9.51
N TYR A 15 -15.23 0.97 -9.30
CA TYR A 15 -14.17 0.14 -9.83
C TYR A 15 -14.75 -0.77 -10.90
N ASN A 16 -14.16 -0.75 -12.09
CA ASN A 16 -14.50 -1.70 -13.13
C ASN A 16 -13.57 -2.90 -12.98
N ILE A 17 -14.13 -4.05 -12.67
CA ILE A 17 -13.43 -5.32 -12.65
C ILE A 17 -13.64 -5.98 -14.00
N LEU A 18 -12.53 -6.42 -14.59
CA LEU A 18 -12.53 -7.26 -15.78
C LEU A 18 -12.21 -8.68 -15.33
N ARG A 19 -13.14 -9.61 -15.56
CA ARG A 19 -12.85 -11.04 -15.44
C ARG A 19 -12.38 -11.55 -16.79
N VAL A 20 -11.30 -12.32 -16.76
CA VAL A 20 -10.72 -12.96 -17.95
C VAL A 20 -10.96 -14.45 -17.77
N ASP A 21 -12.18 -14.87 -18.08
CA ASP A 21 -12.56 -16.28 -18.18
C ASP A 21 -12.71 -16.65 -19.67
N ALA A 22 -13.53 -17.67 -20.01
CA ALA A 22 -13.85 -17.99 -21.40
C ALA A 22 -14.60 -16.84 -22.12
N ASP A 23 -15.24 -15.95 -21.35
CA ASP A 23 -15.87 -14.71 -21.77
C ASP A 23 -15.31 -13.50 -21.02
N LEU A 24 -15.17 -12.37 -21.72
CA LEU A 24 -14.76 -11.10 -21.13
C LEU A 24 -15.97 -10.41 -20.53
N THR A 25 -16.13 -10.53 -19.21
CA THR A 25 -17.21 -9.87 -18.48
C THR A 25 -16.70 -8.68 -17.67
N ARG A 26 -17.43 -7.56 -17.76
CA ARG A 26 -17.12 -6.32 -17.03
C ARG A 26 -18.19 -6.08 -15.98
N LYS A 27 -17.79 -6.04 -14.72
CA LYS A 27 -18.66 -5.68 -13.60
C LYS A 27 -18.18 -4.38 -12.97
N ARG A 28 -19.13 -3.50 -12.66
CA ARG A 28 -18.84 -2.28 -11.91
C ARG A 28 -19.18 -2.51 -10.44
N LEU A 29 -18.20 -2.25 -9.57
CA LEU A 29 -18.41 -2.18 -8.13
C LEU A 29 -18.39 -0.73 -7.68
N VAL A 30 -19.34 -0.37 -6.83
CA VAL A 30 -19.45 0.98 -6.26
C VAL A 30 -18.59 1.08 -5.01
N SER A 31 -17.80 2.14 -4.90
CA SER A 31 -17.11 2.47 -3.67
C SER A 31 -18.11 3.02 -2.65
N PRO A 32 -18.08 2.55 -1.39
CA PRO A 32 -18.93 3.08 -0.34
C PRO A 32 -18.44 4.43 0.22
N SER A 33 -17.29 4.93 -0.26
CA SER A 33 -16.70 6.19 0.21
C SER A 33 -16.87 7.30 -0.82
N SER A 34 -17.20 8.49 -0.35
CA SER A 34 -17.13 9.72 -1.13
C SER A 34 -15.77 10.37 -0.92
N CYS A 35 -14.99 10.53 -1.98
CA CYS A 35 -13.71 11.25 -1.91
C CYS A 35 -13.75 12.46 -2.86
N ASN A 36 -13.24 13.61 -2.41
CA ASN A 36 -13.09 14.79 -3.27
C ASN A 36 -11.73 14.71 -3.97
N PHE A 37 -11.73 14.48 -5.28
CA PHE A 37 -10.54 14.09 -6.06
C PHE A 37 -9.68 15.25 -6.56
N THR A 38 -9.96 16.50 -6.18
CA THR A 38 -9.19 17.64 -6.67
C THR A 38 -7.70 17.56 -6.30
N HIS A 39 -7.34 16.81 -5.25
CA HIS A 39 -5.94 16.53 -4.87
C HIS A 39 -5.79 15.16 -4.20
N VAL A 40 -6.05 14.07 -4.93
CA VAL A 40 -5.87 12.69 -4.41
C VAL A 40 -4.78 11.96 -5.17
N TRP A 41 -3.80 11.42 -4.45
CA TRP A 41 -2.84 10.45 -4.97
C TRP A 41 -3.32 9.05 -4.59
N LEU A 42 -3.07 8.08 -5.45
CA LEU A 42 -3.44 6.69 -5.20
C LEU A 42 -2.19 5.87 -4.97
N ARG A 43 -2.24 5.02 -3.94
CA ARG A 43 -1.31 3.89 -3.80
C ARG A 43 -2.11 2.62 -3.79
N THR A 44 -1.64 1.62 -4.51
CA THR A 44 -2.34 0.35 -4.63
C THR A 44 -1.43 -0.79 -4.25
N ILE A 45 -2.03 -1.85 -3.72
CA ILE A 45 -1.35 -3.13 -3.54
C ILE A 45 -2.37 -4.24 -3.73
N ASN A 46 -1.92 -5.34 -4.33
CA ASN A 46 -2.66 -6.59 -4.28
C ASN A 46 -2.07 -7.45 -3.17
N VAL A 47 -2.92 -7.91 -2.27
CA VAL A 47 -2.55 -8.91 -1.26
C VAL A 47 -3.60 -10.01 -1.33
N GLU A 48 -3.16 -11.20 -1.71
CA GLU A 48 -4.05 -12.33 -2.00
C GLU A 48 -5.14 -11.93 -3.02
N SER A 49 -6.40 -12.25 -2.75
CA SER A 49 -7.54 -11.92 -3.62
C SER A 49 -8.13 -10.53 -3.37
N VAL A 50 -7.46 -9.66 -2.60
CA VAL A 50 -7.95 -8.32 -2.29
C VAL A 50 -7.03 -7.26 -2.91
N PHE A 51 -7.64 -6.37 -3.68
CA PHE A 51 -6.97 -5.19 -4.24
C PHE A 51 -7.26 -3.97 -3.37
N TYR A 52 -6.22 -3.42 -2.74
CA TYR A 52 -6.32 -2.30 -1.82
C TYR A 52 -5.96 -1.00 -2.52
N ILE A 53 -6.75 0.04 -2.29
CA ILE A 53 -6.62 1.35 -2.91
C ILE A 53 -6.61 2.40 -1.81
N LEU A 54 -5.42 2.91 -1.51
CA LEU A 54 -5.20 3.96 -0.53
C LEU A 54 -5.42 5.30 -1.23
N LYS A 55 -6.30 6.12 -0.68
CA LYS A 55 -6.58 7.47 -1.18
C LYS A 55 -5.84 8.48 -0.32
N LEU A 56 -4.77 9.04 -0.84
CA LEU A 56 -3.95 10.02 -0.14
C LEU A 56 -4.39 11.43 -0.54
N GLY A 57 -4.93 12.18 0.40
CA GLY A 57 -5.14 13.61 0.26
C GLY A 57 -3.95 14.41 0.80
N LEU A 58 -4.03 15.74 0.69
CA LEU A 58 -3.02 16.67 1.22
C LEU A 58 -2.72 16.51 2.73
N LYS A 59 -3.66 15.94 3.49
CA LYS A 59 -3.55 15.74 4.94
C LYS A 59 -3.21 14.30 5.34
N GLY A 60 -3.01 13.40 4.38
CA GLY A 60 -2.78 11.97 4.62
C GLY A 60 -3.80 11.05 3.95
N VAL A 61 -3.78 9.76 4.31
CA VAL A 61 -4.70 8.76 3.75
C VAL A 61 -6.10 8.97 4.31
N SER A 62 -7.10 9.30 3.50
CA SER A 62 -8.49 9.47 3.96
C SER A 62 -9.09 8.13 4.37
N ASP A 63 -9.01 7.16 3.46
CA ASP A 63 -9.62 5.85 3.56
C ASP A 63 -8.92 4.88 2.59
N ILE A 64 -9.18 3.60 2.80
CA ILE A 64 -8.69 2.52 1.96
C ILE A 64 -9.88 1.73 1.45
N ASP A 65 -10.06 1.70 0.13
CA ASP A 65 -11.00 0.76 -0.46
C ASP A 65 -10.34 -0.59 -0.64
N CYS A 66 -11.01 -1.62 -0.13
CA CYS A 66 -10.63 -3.01 -0.18
C CYS A 66 -11.57 -3.69 -1.16
N VAL A 67 -11.08 -3.98 -2.36
CA VAL A 67 -11.83 -4.64 -3.43
C VAL A 67 -11.58 -6.14 -3.34
N ASP A 68 -12.54 -6.85 -2.78
CA ASP A 68 -12.55 -8.31 -2.69
C ASP A 68 -12.90 -8.88 -4.07
N LEU A 69 -11.92 -9.44 -4.77
CA LEU A 69 -12.07 -9.88 -6.16
C LEU A 69 -12.86 -11.19 -6.26
N GLU A 70 -12.77 -12.05 -5.24
CA GLU A 70 -13.51 -13.31 -5.16
C GLU A 70 -15.00 -13.07 -4.94
N ASN A 71 -15.34 -12.26 -3.93
CA ASN A 71 -16.72 -11.99 -3.55
C ASN A 71 -17.31 -10.78 -4.29
N GLU A 72 -16.50 -10.11 -5.13
CA GLU A 72 -16.86 -8.92 -5.91
C GLU A 72 -17.52 -7.84 -5.06
N HIS A 73 -16.89 -7.49 -3.95
CA HIS A 73 -17.41 -6.55 -2.97
C HIS A 73 -16.36 -5.51 -2.59
N VAL A 74 -16.81 -4.29 -2.29
CA VAL A 74 -15.93 -3.20 -1.87
C VAL A 74 -16.21 -2.82 -0.43
N THR A 75 -15.18 -2.86 0.41
CA THR A 75 -15.23 -2.34 1.79
C THR A 75 -14.32 -1.13 1.90
N SER A 76 -14.81 -0.02 2.45
CA SER A 76 -13.94 1.10 2.82
C SER A 76 -13.53 1.00 4.29
N VAL A 77 -12.24 1.20 4.54
CA VAL A 77 -11.62 1.18 5.87
C VAL A 77 -11.05 2.57 6.15
N ASN A 78 -11.49 3.16 7.26
CA ASN A 78 -10.95 4.44 7.71
C ASN A 78 -9.53 4.26 8.25
N VAL A 79 -8.68 5.25 7.99
CA VAL A 79 -7.31 5.30 8.50
C VAL A 79 -7.17 6.43 9.50
N PRO A 80 -6.92 6.14 10.78
CA PRO A 80 -6.66 7.18 11.76
C PRO A 80 -5.40 7.99 11.42
N GLN A 81 -5.53 9.31 11.34
CA GLN A 81 -4.48 10.24 10.88
C GLN A 81 -3.27 10.37 11.83
N ASN A 82 -3.36 9.82 13.05
CA ASN A 82 -2.42 10.09 14.13
C ASN A 82 -1.26 9.09 14.24
N PHE A 83 -1.16 8.09 13.35
CA PHE A 83 -0.11 7.09 13.46
C PHE A 83 1.21 7.53 12.80
N PHE A 84 1.12 8.15 11.63
CA PHE A 84 2.26 8.71 10.92
C PHE A 84 2.22 10.23 11.01
N SER A 85 3.40 10.81 11.23
CA SER A 85 3.63 12.25 11.20
C SER A 85 3.77 12.77 9.78
N GLU A 86 4.31 11.95 8.87
CA GLU A 86 4.49 12.29 7.45
C GLU A 86 3.89 11.21 6.55
N TRP A 87 2.71 11.49 5.98
CA TRP A 87 1.96 10.54 5.17
C TRP A 87 2.47 10.40 3.74
N SER A 88 3.25 11.36 3.23
CA SER A 88 3.82 11.30 1.88
C SER A 88 4.77 10.10 1.68
N ASN A 89 5.36 9.59 2.77
CA ASN A 89 6.25 8.43 2.75
C ASN A 89 5.63 7.13 3.31
N VAL A 90 4.29 7.06 3.41
CA VAL A 90 3.58 5.87 3.91
C VAL A 90 3.13 4.97 2.78
N HIS A 91 3.70 3.78 2.69
CA HIS A 91 3.45 2.83 1.62
C HIS A 91 2.56 1.68 2.10
N PRO A 92 1.66 1.17 1.24
CA PRO A 92 1.02 -0.12 1.50
C PRO A 92 2.04 -1.25 1.34
N VAL A 93 2.00 -2.23 2.23
CA VAL A 93 2.92 -3.36 2.27
C VAL A 93 2.13 -4.65 2.44
N ASN A 94 2.53 -5.70 1.73
CA ASN A 94 2.04 -7.05 2.01
C ASN A 94 2.79 -7.58 3.24
N TRP A 95 2.14 -7.62 4.40
CA TRP A 95 2.72 -8.07 5.65
C TRP A 95 2.12 -9.42 6.06
N ASP A 96 2.85 -10.51 5.81
CA ASP A 96 2.42 -11.89 6.09
C ASP A 96 1.01 -12.19 5.55
N GLY A 97 0.73 -11.77 4.30
CA GLY A 97 -0.57 -11.98 3.65
C GLY A 97 -1.65 -10.98 4.05
N LYS A 98 -1.31 -9.92 4.80
CA LYS A 98 -2.25 -8.86 5.20
C LYS A 98 -1.79 -7.51 4.69
N LEU A 99 -2.74 -6.62 4.40
CA LEU A 99 -2.41 -5.23 4.18
C LEU A 99 -1.79 -4.63 5.45
N ALA A 100 -0.65 -3.96 5.31
CA ALA A 100 -0.12 -3.06 6.31
C ALA A 100 0.20 -1.69 5.70
N LEU A 101 0.22 -0.67 6.55
CA LEU A 101 0.79 0.63 6.23
C LEU A 101 2.17 0.71 6.86
N ALA A 102 3.18 1.11 6.09
CA ALA A 102 4.54 1.22 6.56
C ALA A 102 5.16 2.56 6.17
N GLY A 103 5.88 3.19 7.10
CA GLY A 103 6.60 4.43 6.88
C GLY A 103 7.87 4.50 7.69
N ILE A 104 8.90 5.13 7.15
CA ILE A 104 10.17 5.35 7.86
C ILE A 104 10.14 6.72 8.54
N GLU A 105 10.31 6.72 9.86
CA GLU A 105 10.40 7.94 10.67
C GLU A 105 11.57 7.85 11.64
N LYS A 106 12.49 8.83 11.57
CA LYS A 106 13.64 8.93 12.50
C LYS A 106 14.43 7.62 12.62
N GLY A 107 14.74 6.99 11.47
CA GLY A 107 15.50 5.74 11.39
C GLY A 107 14.76 4.49 11.91
N ARG A 108 13.43 4.54 12.00
CA ARG A 108 12.60 3.41 12.40
C ARG A 108 11.52 3.17 11.35
N LEU A 109 11.34 1.92 10.96
CA LEU A 109 10.18 1.50 10.20
C LEU A 109 9.02 1.33 11.18
N ARG A 110 7.94 2.08 10.96
CA ARG A 110 6.67 1.94 11.67
C ARG A 110 5.70 1.20 10.78
N VAL A 111 5.07 0.16 11.32
CA VAL A 111 4.13 -0.69 10.59
C VAL A 111 2.84 -0.82 11.37
N TRP A 112 1.72 -0.71 10.65
CA TRP A 112 0.39 -0.95 11.20
C TRP A 112 -0.40 -1.89 10.29
N VAL A 113 -0.76 -3.04 10.83
CA VAL A 113 -1.38 -4.12 10.06
C VAL A 113 -2.89 -4.03 10.15
N LEU A 114 -3.56 -4.12 9.00
CA LEU A 114 -5.00 -4.31 8.92
C LEU A 114 -5.32 -5.77 9.23
N GLU A 115 -5.68 -6.04 10.48
CA GLU A 115 -5.95 -7.40 10.98
C GLU A 115 -7.11 -8.06 10.23
N ASN A 116 -8.16 -7.28 9.94
CA ASN A 116 -9.34 -7.76 9.23
C ASN A 116 -10.07 -6.60 8.53
N TYR A 117 -9.99 -6.54 7.19
CA TYR A 117 -10.64 -5.48 6.41
C TYR A 117 -12.18 -5.56 6.45
N LYS A 118 -12.76 -6.78 6.43
CA LYS A 118 -14.21 -7.00 6.51
C LYS A 118 -14.79 -6.41 7.81
N LYS A 119 -14.03 -6.49 8.91
CA LYS A 119 -14.37 -5.90 10.21
C LYS A 119 -13.79 -4.50 10.42
N ARG A 120 -13.11 -3.93 9.42
CA ARG A 120 -12.45 -2.61 9.47
C ARG A 120 -11.51 -2.47 10.68
N LYS A 121 -10.82 -3.56 11.05
CA LYS A 121 -10.06 -3.68 12.30
C LYS A 121 -8.57 -3.67 12.04
N TRP A 122 -7.88 -2.68 12.61
CA TRP A 122 -6.42 -2.61 12.69
C TRP A 122 -5.92 -3.31 13.95
N VAL A 123 -4.70 -3.85 13.90
CA VAL A 123 -4.03 -4.38 15.11
C VAL A 123 -3.86 -3.26 16.14
N LYS A 124 -4.06 -3.56 17.43
CA LYS A 124 -3.85 -2.56 18.50
C LYS A 124 -2.37 -2.21 18.67
N SER A 125 -1.54 -3.24 18.63
CA SER A 125 -0.08 -3.12 18.78
C SER A 125 0.55 -2.72 17.47
N LYS A 126 1.19 -1.56 17.45
CA LYS A 126 1.95 -1.05 16.30
C LYS A 126 3.35 -1.65 16.34
N ILE A 127 3.86 -2.05 15.17
CA ILE A 127 5.18 -2.64 15.04
C ILE A 127 6.18 -1.52 14.75
N VAL A 128 7.32 -1.53 15.43
CA VAL A 128 8.39 -0.56 15.24
C VAL A 128 9.71 -1.29 15.14
N ILE A 129 10.36 -1.19 13.98
CA ILE A 129 11.62 -1.88 13.67
C ILE A 129 12.71 -0.83 13.51
N PRO A 130 13.77 -0.85 14.35
CA PRO A 130 14.92 0.02 14.17
C PRO A 130 15.68 -0.33 12.89
N LEU A 131 15.91 0.65 12.01
CA LEU A 131 16.68 0.48 10.78
C LEU A 131 18.14 0.85 11.02
N THR A 132 18.81 0.13 11.93
CA THR A 132 20.18 0.46 12.35
C THR A 132 21.19 0.38 11.22
N PHE A 133 20.92 -0.46 10.22
CA PHE A 133 21.77 -0.63 9.04
C PHE A 133 21.89 0.64 8.20
N MET A 134 20.96 1.59 8.31
CA MET A 134 21.03 2.84 7.54
C MET A 134 22.31 3.65 7.83
N LYS A 135 22.97 3.40 8.97
CA LYS A 135 24.27 4.00 9.30
C LYS A 135 25.38 3.53 8.37
N ASP A 136 25.30 2.27 7.95
CA ASP A 136 26.30 1.62 7.10
C ASP A 136 26.05 1.92 5.60
N TYR A 137 24.83 2.38 5.27
CA TYR A 137 24.39 2.71 3.91
C TYR A 137 23.78 4.13 3.84
N PRO A 138 24.58 5.19 4.07
CA PRO A 138 24.07 6.55 4.17
C PRO A 138 23.48 7.13 2.87
N THR A 139 23.80 6.53 1.72
CA THR A 139 23.22 6.88 0.41
C THR A 139 21.78 6.38 0.25
N MET A 140 21.36 5.40 1.04
CA MET A 140 19.98 4.89 1.04
C MET A 140 19.09 5.85 1.84
N LEU A 141 18.63 6.90 1.17
CA LEU A 141 17.74 7.89 1.77
C LEU A 141 16.38 7.25 2.06
N SER A 142 15.83 7.50 3.25
CA SER A 142 14.52 6.96 3.67
C SER A 142 13.34 7.30 2.75
N GLN A 143 13.48 8.32 1.89
CA GLN A 143 12.46 8.74 0.93
C GLN A 143 12.50 7.90 -0.36
N ASN A 144 13.64 7.27 -0.64
CA ASN A 144 13.89 6.43 -1.81
C ASN A 144 13.72 4.94 -1.47
N MET A 145 13.46 4.61 -0.21
CA MET A 145 13.28 3.25 0.26
C MET A 145 11.80 2.92 0.40
N VAL A 146 11.31 2.02 -0.45
CA VAL A 146 9.92 1.59 -0.46
C VAL A 146 9.84 0.17 0.08
N PRO A 147 9.25 -0.07 1.26
CA PRO A 147 8.97 -1.43 1.71
C PRO A 147 7.88 -2.01 0.81
N TYR A 148 8.07 -3.24 0.32
CA TYR A 148 7.14 -3.87 -0.61
C TYR A 148 6.36 -5.02 0.03
N ALA A 149 7.08 -5.94 0.64
CA ALA A 149 6.51 -7.12 1.28
C ALA A 149 7.33 -7.52 2.50
N ALA A 150 6.67 -8.13 3.49
CA ALA A 150 7.29 -8.81 4.60
C ALA A 150 6.72 -10.21 4.71
N LYS A 151 7.60 -11.19 4.84
CA LYS A 151 7.25 -12.60 5.03
C LYS A 151 8.35 -13.31 5.79
N ASP A 152 7.99 -14.19 6.71
CA ASP A 152 8.92 -15.09 7.41
C ASP A 152 10.13 -14.35 8.00
N ASN A 153 9.86 -13.28 8.77
CA ASN A 153 10.88 -12.44 9.43
C ASN A 153 11.79 -11.62 8.49
N ARG A 154 11.44 -11.53 7.19
CA ARG A 154 12.19 -10.76 6.20
C ARG A 154 11.33 -9.69 5.57
N ILE A 155 11.90 -8.50 5.35
CA ILE A 155 11.27 -7.41 4.62
C ILE A 155 11.99 -7.22 3.30
N CYS A 156 11.26 -7.32 2.19
CA CYS A 156 11.72 -6.94 0.85
C CYS A 156 11.49 -5.44 0.63
N TRP A 157 12.52 -4.78 0.14
CA TRP A 157 12.55 -3.36 -0.12
C TRP A 157 12.98 -3.09 -1.54
N PHE A 158 12.48 -1.99 -2.08
CA PHE A 158 13.03 -1.35 -3.26
C PHE A 158 13.76 -0.08 -2.85
N HIS A 159 14.96 0.10 -3.37
CA HIS A 159 15.62 1.39 -3.43
C HIS A 159 15.37 1.99 -4.81
N VAL A 160 14.72 3.15 -4.84
CA VAL A 160 14.39 3.87 -6.05
C VAL A 160 15.22 5.14 -6.09
N ASP A 161 16.35 5.09 -6.77
CA ASP A 161 17.07 6.28 -7.21
C ASP A 161 16.96 6.42 -8.73
N GLY A 162 17.25 7.60 -9.26
CA GLY A 162 16.98 7.94 -10.67
C GLY A 162 17.63 7.02 -11.71
N GLU A 163 18.59 6.18 -11.31
CA GLU A 163 19.38 5.31 -12.21
C GLU A 163 19.33 3.83 -11.81
N SER A 164 18.95 3.48 -10.58
CA SER A 164 18.91 2.11 -10.07
C SER A 164 17.60 1.78 -9.34
N ARG A 165 17.12 0.56 -9.60
CA ARG A 165 16.01 -0.08 -8.88
C ARG A 165 16.55 -1.33 -8.21
N ASP A 166 17.29 -1.13 -7.13
CA ASP A 166 17.84 -2.25 -6.37
C ASP A 166 16.77 -2.82 -5.45
N ALA A 167 16.74 -4.15 -5.35
CA ALA A 167 15.93 -4.85 -4.37
C ALA A 167 16.86 -5.39 -3.27
N PHE A 168 16.43 -5.30 -2.02
CA PHE A 168 17.18 -5.92 -0.92
C PHE A 168 16.24 -6.45 0.14
N TYR A 169 16.75 -7.41 0.90
CA TYR A 169 16.03 -8.04 1.99
C TYR A 169 16.67 -7.65 3.32
N LEU A 170 15.84 -7.24 4.27
CA LEU A 170 16.22 -7.07 5.67
C LEU A 170 15.68 -8.25 6.48
N ASP A 171 16.57 -9.00 7.12
CA ASP A 171 16.18 -9.90 8.20
C ASP A 171 15.93 -9.09 9.47
N ILE A 172 14.70 -9.17 10.02
CA ILE A 172 14.27 -8.30 11.12
C ILE A 172 15.01 -8.65 12.43
N GLU A 173 15.24 -9.94 12.68
CA GLU A 173 15.88 -10.41 13.92
C GLU A 173 17.39 -10.20 13.86
N SER A 174 18.03 -10.68 12.79
CA SER A 174 19.48 -10.61 12.66
C SER A 174 19.95 -9.23 12.22
N LYS A 175 19.04 -8.36 11.74
CA LYS A 175 19.32 -7.02 11.19
C LYS A 175 20.29 -7.03 10.02
N LYS A 176 20.39 -8.17 9.32
CA LYS A 176 21.28 -8.32 8.17
C LYS A 176 20.57 -7.91 6.91
N ILE A 177 21.31 -7.28 6.01
CA ILE A 177 20.84 -6.97 4.66
C ILE A 177 21.42 -7.97 3.68
N GLU A 178 20.58 -8.41 2.76
CA GLU A 178 20.97 -9.14 1.56
C GLU A 178 20.55 -8.33 0.34
N PHE A 179 21.53 -7.76 -0.38
CA PHE A 179 21.27 -7.08 -1.64
C PHE A 179 21.05 -8.10 -2.76
N ARG A 180 20.04 -7.86 -3.59
CA ARG A 180 19.83 -8.64 -4.81
C ARG A 180 19.77 -7.70 -6.00
N THR A 181 20.67 -7.91 -6.94
CA THR A 181 20.59 -7.24 -8.24
C THR A 181 19.36 -7.78 -8.96
N CYS A 182 18.33 -6.96 -9.10
CA CYS A 182 17.11 -7.36 -9.77
C CYS A 182 17.35 -7.27 -11.29
N SER A 183 17.59 -8.40 -11.95
CA SER A 183 17.66 -8.47 -13.42
C SER A 183 16.28 -8.31 -14.10
N ILE A 184 15.24 -7.99 -13.33
CA ILE A 184 13.86 -7.94 -13.79
C ILE A 184 13.50 -6.49 -14.01
N ILE A 185 13.27 -6.12 -15.27
CA ILE A 185 12.54 -4.93 -15.66
C ILE A 185 11.11 -5.11 -15.12
N LEU A 186 10.88 -4.71 -13.87
CA LEU A 186 9.55 -4.46 -13.36
C LEU A 186 9.08 -3.16 -14.04
N GLU A 187 8.26 -3.28 -15.07
CA GLU A 187 7.40 -2.19 -15.53
C GLU A 187 6.38 -1.87 -14.42
N ILE A 188 6.85 -1.20 -13.38
CA ILE A 188 5.97 -0.50 -12.45
C ILE A 188 5.40 0.67 -13.23
N HIS A 189 4.19 0.50 -13.74
CA HIS A 189 3.38 1.62 -14.19
C HIS A 189 3.00 2.45 -12.96
N LEU A 190 3.83 3.45 -12.65
CA LEU A 190 3.44 4.57 -11.82
C LEU A 190 2.50 5.42 -12.68
N GLY A 191 1.19 5.19 -12.51
CA GLY A 191 0.14 6.08 -13.02
C GLY A 191 -0.12 7.24 -12.08
#